data_AF-A0A7C0WY89-F1
#
_entry.id   AF-A0A7C0WY89-F1
#
_cell.length_a   1.000
_cell.length_b   1.000
_cell.length_c   1.000
_cell.angle_alpha   90.00
_cell.angle_beta   90.00
_cell.angle_gamma   90.00
#
_symmetry.space_group_name_H-M   'P 1'
#
loop_
_entity.id
_entity.type
_entity.pdbx_description
1 polymer ?
#
loop_
_entity_poly.entity_id
_entity_poly.type
_entity_poly.pdbx_seq_one_letter_code
_entity_poly.pdbx_strand_id
1 'polypeptide(L)'
;MPAFLAYYYYNQISSQSPDLSLLEKFIFTVDAVKEETEVSAEKIADILSHPVYGCGNFSKLGLYYRIVKQYPGKERTFFSVLWKMKEEMLKAGVSQREIERNLIDHIRSNIEYKLSDADLLGVLYAAGILSWRDQLFTIWDRISFVSDTLLSFSEARDKVISDIEDGKSGWLGVLDIDQLRKFNAIYGKEIMNFILEDMRKVINFFLFNAGGFAFAYRRGDEIGLYLPEGGEEDIEVIMGNIRKYIGDLNYEVFYINGEPLTLEDLDRIEDILQRYNAHINRQKYGGLQLGIMRIKGENVREEISAMVGEIKERLGKEFSFSFYLGEAIKEVSAPTLSGGIIHLENLSPDSTPEDIFDQACYRAQDAQSYAKTQGRDNIVVGFRSEYRHTHSGRGLITDAFRSQLDDADEISELNPLQSSELTLRIYNEQEFRNIVYEYLRTPENEGGLLLWVCPRYNGNEGLHEMNTRYTLQGGDDIIRTIAYFLENNLKALGMKE
;
A
#
# COMPACT_ATOMS: atom_id res chain seq x y z
N MET A 1 -29.12 -31.37 11.88
CA MET A 1 -28.69 -32.69 11.36
C MET A 1 -28.00 -32.57 9.99
N PRO A 2 -28.59 -32.00 8.92
CA PRO A 2 -27.93 -31.94 7.61
C PRO A 2 -26.65 -31.08 7.58
N ALA A 3 -26.63 -29.94 8.28
CA ALA A 3 -25.43 -29.10 8.41
C ALA A 3 -24.27 -29.81 9.11
N PHE A 4 -24.58 -30.64 10.12
CA PHE A 4 -23.57 -31.43 10.84
C PHE A 4 -22.98 -32.52 9.95
N LEU A 5 -23.82 -33.22 9.17
CA LEU A 5 -23.35 -34.20 8.19
C LEU A 5 -22.52 -33.55 7.09
N ALA A 6 -22.91 -32.37 6.61
CA ALA A 6 -22.15 -31.61 5.63
C ALA A 6 -20.75 -31.24 6.15
N TYR A 7 -20.66 -30.78 7.41
CA TYR A 7 -19.36 -30.53 8.06
C TYR A 7 -18.53 -31.82 8.21
N TYR A 8 -19.16 -32.92 8.62
CA TYR A 8 -18.49 -34.21 8.79
C TYR A 8 -17.88 -34.72 7.47
N TYR A 9 -18.69 -34.81 6.42
CA TYR A 9 -18.24 -35.33 5.12
C TYR A 9 -17.23 -34.42 4.45
N TYR A 10 -17.38 -33.10 4.57
CA TYR A 10 -16.38 -32.17 4.04
C TYR A 10 -14.99 -32.39 4.66
N ASN A 11 -14.92 -32.52 5.99
CA ASN A 11 -13.65 -32.76 6.68
C ASN A 11 -13.08 -34.13 6.34
N GLN A 12 -13.94 -35.15 6.23
CA GLN A 12 -13.52 -36.49 5.82
C GLN A 12 -12.93 -36.48 4.41
N ILE A 13 -13.63 -35.92 3.42
CA ILE A 13 -13.18 -35.82 2.02
C ILE A 13 -11.88 -35.01 1.95
N SER A 14 -11.81 -33.89 2.66
CA SER A 14 -10.61 -33.04 2.70
C SER A 14 -9.39 -33.76 3.27
N SER A 15 -9.59 -34.62 4.27
CA SER A 15 -8.52 -35.43 4.87
C SER A 15 -8.08 -36.61 3.99
N GLN A 16 -9.02 -37.24 3.30
CA GLN A 16 -8.76 -38.44 2.48
C GLN A 16 -8.26 -38.10 1.08
N SER A 17 -8.58 -36.91 0.58
CA SER A 17 -8.26 -36.48 -0.78
C SER A 17 -7.88 -34.99 -0.78
N PRO A 18 -6.69 -34.66 -0.26
CA PRO A 18 -6.25 -33.28 -0.10
C PRO A 18 -6.10 -32.55 -1.44
N ASP A 19 -5.78 -33.28 -2.52
CA ASP A 19 -5.50 -32.73 -3.86
C ASP A 19 -6.76 -32.31 -4.64
N LEU A 20 -7.96 -32.65 -4.16
CA LEU A 20 -9.19 -32.22 -4.81
C LEU A 20 -9.36 -30.71 -4.74
N SER A 21 -9.85 -30.12 -5.83
CA SER A 21 -10.22 -28.72 -5.88
C SER A 21 -11.35 -28.40 -4.89
N LEU A 22 -11.48 -27.12 -4.53
CA LEU A 22 -12.53 -26.65 -3.62
C LEU A 22 -13.93 -27.00 -4.14
N LEU A 23 -14.12 -26.92 -5.46
CA LEU A 23 -15.35 -27.30 -6.14
C LEU A 23 -15.62 -28.81 -6.05
N GLU A 24 -14.62 -29.66 -6.33
CA GLU A 24 -14.79 -31.11 -6.24
C GLU A 24 -15.11 -31.54 -4.81
N LYS A 25 -14.42 -30.97 -3.82
CA LYS A 25 -14.73 -31.19 -2.40
C LYS A 25 -16.16 -30.78 -2.08
N PHE A 26 -16.64 -29.65 -2.60
CA PHE A 26 -18.02 -29.19 -2.43
C PHE A 26 -19.03 -30.16 -3.06
N ILE A 27 -18.84 -30.56 -4.31
CA ILE A 27 -19.74 -31.48 -5.03
C ILE A 27 -19.81 -32.83 -4.31
N PHE A 28 -18.66 -33.43 -3.97
CA PHE A 28 -18.63 -34.70 -3.26
C PHE A 28 -19.25 -34.62 -1.86
N THR A 29 -19.13 -33.47 -1.18
CA THR A 29 -19.82 -33.26 0.09
C THR A 29 -21.33 -33.20 -0.09
N VAL A 30 -21.83 -32.49 -1.12
CA VAL A 30 -23.26 -32.42 -1.43
C VAL A 30 -23.82 -33.81 -1.74
N ASP A 31 -23.12 -34.60 -2.54
CA ASP A 31 -23.53 -35.95 -2.91
C ASP A 31 -23.52 -36.90 -1.70
N ALA A 32 -22.47 -36.87 -0.87
CA ALA A 32 -22.39 -37.72 0.33
C ALA A 32 -23.50 -37.43 1.35
N VAL A 33 -23.83 -36.15 1.58
CA VAL A 33 -24.92 -35.78 2.51
C VAL A 33 -26.29 -36.15 1.94
N LYS A 34 -26.45 -36.08 0.61
CA LYS A 34 -27.68 -36.45 -0.07
C LYS A 34 -27.93 -37.96 -0.01
N GLU A 35 -26.88 -38.78 -0.02
CA GLU A 35 -27.02 -40.23 0.14
C GLU A 35 -27.53 -40.62 1.54
N GLU A 36 -27.24 -39.80 2.55
CA GLU A 36 -27.59 -40.05 3.95
C GLU A 36 -28.88 -39.34 4.43
N THR A 37 -29.46 -38.46 3.60
CA THR A 37 -30.61 -37.63 3.99
C THR A 37 -31.64 -37.48 2.89
N GLU A 38 -32.91 -37.30 3.26
CA GLU A 38 -33.98 -36.95 2.30
C GLU A 38 -33.92 -35.49 1.82
N VAL A 39 -32.87 -34.74 2.20
CA VAL A 39 -32.74 -33.33 1.86
C VAL A 39 -32.27 -33.19 0.42
N SER A 40 -32.94 -32.32 -0.35
CA SER A 40 -32.52 -32.01 -1.72
C SER A 40 -31.09 -31.46 -1.76
N ALA A 41 -30.32 -31.85 -2.77
CA ALA A 41 -28.95 -31.36 -3.00
C ALA A 41 -28.83 -29.83 -3.00
N GLU A 42 -29.86 -29.11 -3.49
CA GLU A 42 -29.91 -27.64 -3.47
C GLU A 42 -29.89 -27.08 -2.05
N LYS A 43 -30.71 -27.67 -1.18
CA LYS A 43 -30.79 -27.28 0.22
C LYS A 43 -29.53 -27.66 0.98
N ILE A 44 -28.82 -28.71 0.57
CA ILE A 44 -27.49 -29.07 1.10
C ILE A 44 -26.43 -28.07 0.65
N ALA A 45 -26.41 -27.72 -0.64
CA ALA A 45 -25.54 -26.70 -1.21
C ALA A 45 -25.76 -25.33 -0.53
N ASP A 46 -27.02 -24.94 -0.32
CA ASP A 46 -27.38 -23.71 0.40
C ASP A 46 -26.91 -23.72 1.85
N ILE A 47 -26.96 -24.88 2.53
CA ILE A 47 -26.45 -25.03 3.90
C ILE A 47 -24.92 -24.89 3.93
N LEU A 48 -24.22 -25.55 3.00
CA LEU A 48 -22.76 -25.45 2.88
C LEU A 48 -22.27 -24.05 2.55
N SER A 49 -23.08 -23.30 1.78
CA SER A 49 -22.79 -21.93 1.35
C SER A 49 -23.38 -20.86 2.28
N HIS A 50 -24.05 -21.24 3.37
CA HIS A 50 -24.69 -20.29 4.28
C HIS A 50 -23.62 -19.55 5.09
N PRO A 51 -23.66 -18.20 5.21
CA PRO A 51 -22.63 -17.44 5.92
C PRO A 51 -22.52 -17.79 7.41
N VAL A 52 -23.61 -18.23 8.04
CA VAL A 52 -23.67 -18.58 9.48
C VAL A 52 -23.41 -20.07 9.77
N TYR A 53 -23.66 -20.95 8.80
CA TYR A 53 -23.67 -22.42 9.03
C TYR A 53 -22.72 -23.18 8.08
N GLY A 54 -22.14 -22.49 7.10
CA GLY A 54 -21.27 -23.03 6.09
C GLY A 54 -19.89 -23.38 6.64
N CYS A 55 -19.27 -24.39 6.03
CA CYS A 55 -17.97 -24.92 6.44
C CYS A 55 -16.88 -24.29 5.58
N GLY A 56 -16.54 -23.01 5.81
CA GLY A 56 -15.55 -22.31 5.00
C GLY A 56 -16.12 -21.67 3.74
N ASN A 57 -15.22 -21.14 2.90
CA ASN A 57 -15.39 -20.11 1.86
C ASN A 57 -16.30 -20.50 0.65
N PHE A 58 -17.39 -21.22 0.89
CA PHE A 58 -18.29 -21.81 -0.11
C PHE A 58 -19.47 -20.91 -0.52
N SER A 59 -19.53 -19.67 -0.03
CA SER A 59 -20.66 -18.76 -0.27
C SER A 59 -21.00 -18.58 -1.76
N LYS A 60 -20.00 -18.65 -2.64
CA LYS A 60 -20.18 -18.57 -4.10
C LYS A 60 -20.44 -19.92 -4.79
N LEU A 61 -20.19 -21.06 -4.13
CA LEU A 61 -20.44 -22.40 -4.69
C LEU A 61 -21.92 -22.84 -4.63
N GLY A 62 -22.71 -22.29 -3.71
CA GLY A 62 -24.16 -22.51 -3.69
C GLY A 62 -24.85 -21.84 -4.88
N LEU A 63 -24.40 -20.63 -5.24
CA LEU A 63 -24.84 -19.92 -6.45
C LEU A 63 -24.44 -20.68 -7.72
N TYR A 64 -23.22 -21.22 -7.75
CA TYR A 64 -22.74 -22.09 -8.82
C TYR A 64 -23.70 -23.27 -9.06
N TYR A 65 -24.12 -23.97 -8.00
CA TYR A 65 -25.03 -25.12 -8.12
C TYR A 65 -26.39 -24.74 -8.74
N ARG A 66 -26.92 -23.55 -8.40
CA ARG A 66 -28.17 -23.02 -8.97
C ARG A 66 -28.04 -22.65 -10.46
N ILE A 67 -26.92 -22.04 -10.85
CA ILE A 67 -26.63 -21.67 -12.24
C ILE A 67 -26.50 -22.92 -13.12
N VAL A 68 -25.71 -23.90 -12.68
CA VAL A 68 -25.43 -25.12 -13.44
C VAL A 68 -26.69 -25.94 -13.73
N LYS A 69 -27.67 -25.95 -12.82
CA LYS A 69 -28.94 -26.66 -13.02
C LYS A 69 -29.77 -26.09 -14.17
N GLN A 70 -29.73 -24.77 -14.36
CA GLN A 70 -30.46 -24.10 -15.44
C GLN A 70 -29.69 -24.13 -16.76
N TYR A 71 -28.37 -24.29 -16.69
CA TYR A 71 -27.52 -24.21 -17.85
C TYR A 71 -27.76 -25.39 -18.83
N PRO A 72 -27.87 -25.11 -20.14
CA PRO A 72 -28.08 -26.15 -21.15
C PRO A 72 -27.00 -27.23 -21.11
N GLY A 73 -27.40 -28.50 -21.00
CA GLY A 73 -26.46 -29.63 -20.96
C GLY A 73 -25.84 -29.95 -19.59
N LYS A 74 -26.21 -29.21 -18.52
CA LYS A 74 -25.78 -29.45 -17.12
C LYS A 74 -24.26 -29.29 -16.88
N GLU A 75 -23.81 -29.72 -15.70
CA GLU A 75 -22.47 -29.49 -15.13
C GLU A 75 -21.31 -29.74 -16.08
N ARG A 76 -21.26 -30.90 -16.74
CA ARG A 76 -20.17 -31.22 -17.67
C ARG A 76 -20.10 -30.26 -18.86
N THR A 77 -21.24 -29.74 -19.31
CA THR A 77 -21.32 -28.77 -20.41
C THR A 77 -21.00 -27.36 -19.94
N PHE A 78 -21.46 -26.97 -18.74
CA PHE A 78 -21.14 -25.65 -18.15
C PHE A 78 -19.63 -25.40 -18.07
N PHE A 79 -18.86 -26.34 -17.50
CA PHE A 79 -17.40 -26.19 -17.41
C PHE A 79 -16.74 -26.20 -18.77
N SER A 80 -17.03 -27.22 -19.56
CA SER A 80 -16.30 -27.43 -20.81
C SER A 80 -16.53 -26.29 -21.81
N VAL A 81 -17.74 -25.72 -21.85
CA VAL A 81 -18.07 -24.57 -22.72
C VAL A 81 -17.35 -23.32 -22.24
N LEU A 82 -17.52 -22.93 -20.97
CA LEU A 82 -16.93 -21.70 -20.45
C LEU A 82 -15.40 -21.75 -20.43
N TRP A 83 -14.82 -22.90 -20.09
CA TRP A 83 -13.37 -23.11 -20.17
C TRP A 83 -12.85 -22.97 -21.59
N LYS A 84 -13.52 -23.62 -22.55
CA LYS A 84 -13.14 -23.53 -23.97
C LYS A 84 -13.25 -22.09 -24.49
N MET A 85 -14.32 -21.37 -24.14
CA MET A 85 -14.48 -19.97 -24.51
C MET A 85 -13.34 -19.10 -23.96
N LYS A 86 -12.98 -19.28 -22.68
CA LYS A 86 -11.84 -18.59 -22.07
C LYS A 86 -10.54 -18.88 -22.83
N GLU A 87 -10.22 -20.15 -23.05
CA GLU A 87 -9.00 -20.59 -23.76
C GLU A 87 -8.90 -20.02 -25.18
N GLU A 88 -10.02 -19.96 -25.91
CA GLU A 88 -10.07 -19.39 -27.25
C GLU A 88 -9.82 -17.87 -27.22
N MET A 89 -10.41 -17.16 -26.27
CA MET A 89 -10.21 -15.72 -26.11
C MET A 89 -8.78 -15.36 -25.66
N LEU A 90 -8.19 -16.17 -24.75
CA LEU A 90 -6.79 -16.01 -24.34
C LEU A 90 -5.84 -16.19 -25.53
N LYS A 91 -6.05 -17.22 -26.37
CA LYS A 91 -5.25 -17.44 -27.59
C LYS A 91 -5.39 -16.31 -28.60
N ALA A 92 -6.53 -15.61 -28.61
CA ALA A 92 -6.78 -14.47 -29.47
C ALA A 92 -6.24 -13.14 -28.91
N GLY A 93 -5.62 -13.14 -27.72
CA GLY A 93 -5.09 -11.92 -27.08
C GLY A 93 -6.18 -10.97 -26.59
N VAL A 94 -7.38 -11.48 -26.34
CA VAL A 94 -8.50 -10.68 -25.80
C VAL A 94 -8.18 -10.26 -24.37
N SER A 95 -8.50 -9.02 -24.02
CA SER A 95 -8.25 -8.49 -22.67
C SER A 95 -9.03 -9.26 -21.60
N GLN A 96 -8.48 -9.36 -20.39
CA GLN A 96 -9.12 -10.08 -19.27
C GLN A 96 -10.51 -9.54 -18.93
N ARG A 97 -10.69 -8.21 -18.96
CA ARG A 97 -11.99 -7.55 -18.75
C ARG A 97 -13.04 -7.96 -19.78
N GLU A 98 -12.62 -8.15 -21.03
CA GLU A 98 -13.49 -8.56 -22.12
C GLU A 98 -13.80 -10.07 -22.05
N ILE A 99 -12.84 -10.89 -21.62
CA ILE A 99 -13.06 -12.31 -21.27
C ILE A 99 -14.15 -12.43 -20.21
N GLU A 100 -14.01 -11.70 -19.09
CA GLU A 100 -14.99 -11.72 -18.00
C GLU A 100 -16.37 -11.32 -18.47
N ARG A 101 -16.47 -10.20 -19.19
CA ARG A 101 -17.75 -9.71 -19.71
C ARG A 101 -18.41 -10.73 -20.63
N ASN A 102 -17.64 -11.33 -21.54
CA ASN A 102 -18.15 -12.34 -22.46
C ASN A 102 -18.61 -13.61 -21.73
N LEU A 103 -17.90 -14.06 -20.69
CA LEU A 103 -18.32 -15.20 -19.87
C LEU A 103 -19.58 -14.87 -19.06
N ILE A 104 -19.67 -13.68 -18.46
CA ILE A 104 -20.84 -13.20 -17.72
C ILE A 104 -22.06 -13.13 -18.65
N ASP A 105 -21.93 -12.50 -19.81
CA ASP A 105 -23.02 -12.34 -20.78
C ASP A 105 -23.45 -13.69 -21.36
N HIS A 106 -22.50 -14.62 -21.53
CA HIS A 106 -22.80 -15.99 -21.93
C HIS A 106 -23.59 -16.74 -20.85
N ILE A 107 -23.21 -16.65 -19.56
CA ILE A 107 -23.98 -17.27 -18.49
C ILE A 107 -25.39 -16.65 -18.44
N ARG A 108 -25.48 -15.31 -18.45
CA ARG A 108 -26.75 -14.56 -18.36
C ARG A 108 -27.72 -14.88 -19.49
N SER A 109 -27.23 -15.15 -20.70
CA SER A 109 -28.08 -15.53 -21.83
C SER A 109 -28.60 -16.97 -21.75
N ASN A 110 -28.07 -17.79 -20.83
CA ASN A 110 -28.39 -19.21 -20.69
C ASN A 110 -29.04 -19.57 -19.34
N ILE A 111 -29.34 -18.58 -18.48
CA ILE A 111 -30.03 -18.78 -17.19
C ILE A 111 -31.20 -17.80 -17.04
N GLU A 112 -32.18 -18.13 -16.21
CA GLU A 112 -33.35 -17.27 -15.97
C GLU A 112 -33.10 -16.23 -14.86
N TYR A 113 -32.14 -16.47 -13.95
CA TYR A 113 -31.87 -15.58 -12.84
C TYR A 113 -31.20 -14.27 -13.27
N LYS A 114 -31.75 -13.14 -12.82
CA LYS A 114 -31.07 -11.84 -12.85
C LYS A 114 -30.07 -11.76 -11.71
N LEU A 115 -28.85 -12.24 -11.96
CA LEU A 115 -27.71 -12.13 -11.04
C LEU A 115 -26.84 -10.91 -11.38
N SER A 116 -26.24 -10.33 -10.34
CA SER A 116 -25.27 -9.24 -10.48
C SER A 116 -23.99 -9.73 -11.16
N ASP A 117 -23.25 -8.82 -11.80
CA ASP A 117 -21.93 -9.14 -12.36
C ASP A 117 -20.98 -9.70 -11.29
N ALA A 118 -21.05 -9.16 -10.06
CA ALA A 118 -20.23 -9.60 -8.94
C ALA A 118 -20.52 -11.06 -8.52
N ASP A 119 -21.78 -11.48 -8.57
CA ASP A 119 -22.15 -12.86 -8.24
C ASP A 119 -21.72 -13.85 -9.32
N LEU A 120 -21.88 -13.48 -10.59
CA LEU A 120 -21.46 -14.29 -11.72
C LEU A 120 -19.93 -14.42 -11.79
N LEU A 121 -19.20 -13.34 -11.51
CA LEU A 121 -17.74 -13.37 -11.34
C LEU A 121 -17.34 -14.29 -10.20
N GLY A 122 -17.95 -14.14 -9.02
CA GLY A 122 -17.67 -14.99 -7.86
C GLY A 122 -17.84 -16.48 -8.18
N VAL A 123 -18.85 -16.83 -8.97
CA VAL A 123 -19.07 -18.20 -9.45
C VAL A 123 -17.99 -18.67 -10.41
N LEU A 124 -17.59 -17.84 -11.38
CA LEU A 124 -16.52 -18.17 -12.33
C LEU A 124 -15.17 -18.44 -11.63
N TYR A 125 -14.83 -17.68 -10.58
CA TYR A 125 -13.64 -17.92 -9.77
C TYR A 125 -13.76 -19.14 -8.87
N ALA A 126 -14.91 -19.33 -8.22
CA ALA A 126 -15.13 -20.47 -7.35
C ALA A 126 -15.14 -21.80 -8.12
N ALA A 127 -15.62 -21.77 -9.37
CA ALA A 127 -15.54 -22.88 -10.31
C ALA A 127 -14.12 -23.10 -10.87
N GLY A 128 -13.16 -22.20 -10.61
CA GLY A 128 -11.82 -22.28 -11.20
C GLY A 128 -11.80 -22.06 -12.72
N ILE A 129 -12.90 -21.57 -13.31
CA ILE A 129 -12.93 -21.14 -14.71
C ILE A 129 -12.06 -19.91 -14.86
N LEU A 130 -12.20 -18.95 -13.95
CA LEU A 130 -11.23 -17.89 -13.75
C LEU A 130 -10.28 -18.27 -12.62
N SER A 131 -8.99 -17.98 -12.78
CA SER A 131 -7.95 -18.28 -11.79
C SER A 131 -7.80 -17.14 -10.79
N TRP A 132 -7.18 -17.41 -9.64
CA TRP A 132 -6.77 -16.37 -8.69
C TRP A 132 -5.83 -15.32 -9.33
N ARG A 133 -4.96 -15.74 -10.26
CA ARG A 133 -4.15 -14.82 -11.08
C ARG A 133 -5.03 -13.96 -11.98
N ASP A 134 -6.11 -14.50 -12.53
CA ASP A 134 -7.07 -13.72 -13.33
C ASP A 134 -7.76 -12.67 -12.46
N GLN A 135 -8.06 -13.00 -11.20
CA GLN A 135 -8.64 -12.12 -10.18
C GLN A 135 -7.68 -10.98 -9.80
N LEU A 136 -6.39 -11.28 -9.70
CA LEU A 136 -5.33 -10.30 -9.55
C LEU A 136 -5.31 -9.33 -10.72
N PHE A 137 -5.37 -9.80 -11.96
CA PHE A 137 -5.39 -8.91 -13.14
C PHE A 137 -6.61 -7.98 -13.13
N THR A 138 -7.81 -8.48 -12.81
CA THR A 138 -9.03 -7.65 -12.74
C THR A 138 -8.95 -6.61 -11.64
N ILE A 139 -8.41 -6.98 -10.48
CA ILE A 139 -8.28 -6.07 -9.34
C ILE A 139 -7.17 -5.06 -9.60
N TRP A 140 -6.04 -5.48 -10.20
CA TRP A 140 -4.98 -4.57 -10.62
C TRP A 140 -5.44 -3.59 -11.69
N ASP A 141 -6.24 -4.03 -12.66
CA ASP A 141 -6.85 -3.13 -13.64
C ASP A 141 -7.72 -2.09 -12.92
N ARG A 142 -8.53 -2.50 -11.93
CA ARG A 142 -9.35 -1.57 -11.14
C ARG A 142 -8.51 -0.62 -10.27
N ILE A 143 -7.49 -1.14 -9.58
CA ILE A 143 -6.53 -0.37 -8.78
C ILE A 143 -5.81 0.66 -9.66
N SER A 144 -5.51 0.32 -10.92
CA SER A 144 -4.83 1.22 -11.85
C SER A 144 -5.66 2.45 -12.22
N PHE A 145 -6.99 2.39 -12.06
CA PHE A 145 -7.90 3.54 -12.22
C PHE A 145 -8.20 4.28 -10.90
N VAL A 146 -7.72 3.78 -9.77
CA VAL A 146 -7.83 4.48 -8.48
C VAL A 146 -6.80 5.59 -8.43
N SER A 147 -7.21 6.74 -7.92
CA SER A 147 -6.30 7.84 -7.65
C SER A 147 -5.29 7.44 -6.57
N ASP A 148 -4.02 7.74 -6.81
CA ASP A 148 -2.93 7.68 -5.84
C ASP A 148 -2.94 8.89 -4.88
N THR A 149 -3.79 9.89 -5.15
CA THR A 149 -3.89 11.10 -4.34
C THR A 149 -4.44 10.76 -2.97
N LEU A 150 -3.67 11.11 -1.96
CA LEU A 150 -4.08 11.05 -0.56
C LEU A 150 -4.75 12.37 -0.19
N LEU A 151 -5.72 12.33 0.73
CA LEU A 151 -6.19 13.57 1.36
C LEU A 151 -5.01 14.23 2.09
N SER A 152 -4.99 15.56 2.12
CA SER A 152 -4.07 16.28 3.00
C SER A 152 -4.40 15.97 4.46
N PHE A 153 -3.41 16.14 5.34
CA PHE A 153 -3.61 15.94 6.77
C PHE A 153 -4.74 16.83 7.33
N SER A 154 -4.85 18.07 6.86
CA SER A 154 -5.92 19.00 7.26
C SER A 154 -7.30 18.54 6.79
N GLU A 155 -7.44 18.13 5.53
CA GLU A 155 -8.72 17.64 5.00
C GLU A 155 -9.17 16.36 5.72
N ALA A 156 -8.22 15.45 5.98
CA ALA A 156 -8.48 14.24 6.74
C ALA A 156 -8.92 14.56 8.17
N ARG A 157 -8.21 15.47 8.84
CA ARG A 157 -8.55 15.93 10.19
C ARG A 157 -9.98 16.49 10.25
N ASP A 158 -10.33 17.41 9.36
CA ASP A 158 -11.65 18.03 9.34
C ASP A 158 -12.75 16.99 9.12
N LYS A 159 -12.51 16.01 8.23
CA LYS A 159 -13.45 14.94 7.94
C LYS A 159 -13.63 13.98 9.12
N VAL A 160 -12.54 13.57 9.78
CA VAL A 160 -12.62 12.69 10.96
C VAL A 160 -13.30 13.39 12.12
N ILE A 161 -13.01 14.68 12.35
CA ILE A 161 -13.69 15.48 13.38
C ILE A 161 -15.19 15.52 13.12
N SER A 162 -15.61 15.83 11.88
CA SER A 162 -17.03 15.82 11.51
C SER A 162 -17.68 14.47 11.75
N ASP A 163 -17.00 13.36 11.42
CA ASP A 163 -17.52 12.01 11.64
C ASP A 163 -17.65 11.70 13.15
N ILE A 164 -16.71 12.16 13.99
CA ILE A 164 -16.78 12.03 15.45
C ILE A 164 -17.95 12.84 16.02
N GLU A 165 -18.16 14.06 15.53
CA GLU A 165 -19.30 14.91 15.93
C GLU A 165 -20.65 14.28 15.55
N ASP A 166 -20.70 13.56 14.43
CA ASP A 166 -21.84 12.75 13.99
C ASP A 166 -22.00 11.43 14.78
N GLY A 167 -21.15 11.19 15.77
CA GLY A 167 -21.21 10.03 16.67
C GLY A 167 -20.56 8.76 16.13
N LYS A 168 -19.74 8.86 15.08
CA LYS A 168 -18.95 7.73 14.58
C LYS A 168 -17.68 7.58 15.39
N SER A 169 -17.30 6.34 15.63
CA SER A 169 -16.25 6.04 16.59
C SER A 169 -15.11 5.19 16.01
N GLY A 170 -15.08 5.02 14.68
CA GLY A 170 -14.36 4.00 13.92
C GLY A 170 -12.84 3.87 14.13
N TRP A 171 -12.10 3.60 13.07
CA TRP A 171 -10.70 3.20 13.15
C TRP A 171 -9.79 4.24 12.52
N LEU A 172 -8.73 4.60 13.22
CA LEU A 172 -7.66 5.43 12.67
C LEU A 172 -6.35 4.67 12.77
N GLY A 173 -5.58 4.70 11.70
CA GLY A 173 -4.30 4.01 11.63
C GLY A 173 -3.21 4.79 10.95
N VAL A 174 -1.98 4.35 11.20
CA VAL A 174 -0.75 4.89 10.61
C VAL A 174 0.06 3.73 10.09
N LEU A 175 0.42 3.79 8.82
CA LEU A 175 1.26 2.83 8.12
C LEU A 175 2.60 3.49 7.79
N ASP A 176 3.70 2.83 8.11
CA ASP A 176 5.04 3.17 7.63
C ASP A 176 5.53 2.13 6.63
N ILE A 177 6.28 2.62 5.65
CA ILE A 177 6.85 1.82 4.58
C ILE A 177 8.25 1.43 5.01
N ASP A 178 8.38 0.16 5.41
CA ASP A 178 9.62 -0.35 5.98
C ASP A 178 10.79 -0.15 5.01
N GLN A 179 11.89 0.38 5.54
CA GLN A 179 13.15 0.55 4.81
C GLN A 179 13.11 1.51 3.61
N LEU A 180 12.10 2.39 3.52
CA LEU A 180 12.01 3.40 2.46
C LEU A 180 13.33 4.16 2.25
N ARG A 181 14.01 4.58 3.32
CA ARG A 181 15.33 5.25 3.24
C ARG A 181 16.41 4.39 2.57
N LYS A 182 16.43 3.08 2.84
CA LYS A 182 17.40 2.16 2.20
C LYS A 182 17.07 1.99 0.73
N PHE A 183 15.79 1.85 0.37
CA PHE A 183 15.38 1.73 -1.02
C PHE A 183 15.64 3.02 -1.80
N ASN A 184 15.36 4.19 -1.23
CA ASN A 184 15.74 5.49 -1.78
C ASN A 184 17.25 5.56 -2.06
N ALA A 185 18.09 5.03 -1.16
CA ALA A 185 19.54 4.98 -1.34
C ALA A 185 20.04 3.90 -2.33
N ILE A 186 19.19 2.98 -2.77
CA ILE A 186 19.57 1.95 -3.76
C ILE A 186 19.05 2.34 -5.15
N TYR A 187 17.81 2.82 -5.24
CA TYR A 187 17.08 3.01 -6.49
C TYR A 187 16.89 4.49 -6.90
N GLY A 188 17.04 5.41 -5.95
CA GLY A 188 16.73 6.83 -6.13
C GLY A 188 15.25 7.17 -5.87
N LYS A 189 14.98 8.46 -5.60
CA LYS A 189 13.66 8.99 -5.21
C LYS A 189 12.59 8.76 -6.28
N GLU A 190 12.92 8.90 -7.55
CA GLU A 190 11.95 8.77 -8.66
C GLU A 190 11.43 7.33 -8.84
N ILE A 191 12.31 6.31 -8.82
CA ILE A 191 11.89 4.89 -8.82
C ILE A 191 11.05 4.58 -7.58
N MET A 192 11.45 5.08 -6.42
CA MET A 192 10.68 4.85 -5.21
C MET A 192 9.32 5.52 -5.26
N ASN A 193 9.21 6.74 -5.79
CA ASN A 193 7.92 7.39 -5.98
C ASN A 193 6.99 6.56 -6.86
N PHE A 194 7.50 5.96 -7.95
CA PHE A 194 6.70 5.06 -8.79
C PHE A 194 6.16 3.86 -8.00
N ILE A 195 6.97 3.25 -7.13
CA ILE A 195 6.55 2.14 -6.25
C ILE A 195 5.54 2.62 -5.20
N LEU A 196 5.77 3.81 -4.62
CA LEU A 196 4.91 4.41 -3.59
C LEU A 196 3.53 4.76 -4.16
N GLU A 197 3.46 5.27 -5.39
CA GLU A 197 2.21 5.53 -6.11
C GLU A 197 1.37 4.26 -6.22
N ASP A 198 2.00 3.14 -6.57
CA ASP A 198 1.31 1.85 -6.69
C ASP A 198 0.80 1.34 -5.33
N MET A 199 1.61 1.46 -4.28
CA MET A 199 1.18 1.13 -2.92
C MET A 199 0.00 2.00 -2.47
N ARG A 200 0.04 3.32 -2.75
CA ARG A 200 -1.04 4.25 -2.42
C ARG A 200 -2.33 3.89 -3.15
N LYS A 201 -2.26 3.50 -4.43
CA LYS A 201 -3.43 3.02 -5.19
C LYS A 201 -4.05 1.77 -4.57
N VAL A 202 -3.23 0.81 -4.15
CA VAL A 202 -3.70 -0.41 -3.45
C VAL A 202 -4.42 -0.03 -2.16
N ILE A 203 -3.79 0.79 -1.32
CA ILE A 203 -4.33 1.24 -0.03
C ILE A 203 -5.65 1.99 -0.24
N ASN A 204 -5.68 2.96 -1.16
CA ASN A 204 -6.87 3.73 -1.49
C ASN A 204 -8.00 2.84 -2.00
N PHE A 205 -7.72 1.87 -2.88
CA PHE A 205 -8.74 0.96 -3.40
C PHE A 205 -9.44 0.19 -2.29
N PHE A 206 -8.69 -0.42 -1.37
CA PHE A 206 -9.28 -1.23 -0.31
C PHE A 206 -9.99 -0.39 0.75
N LEU A 207 -9.43 0.76 1.14
CA LEU A 207 -10.07 1.66 2.09
C LEU A 207 -11.34 2.29 1.51
N PHE A 208 -11.30 2.79 0.28
CA PHE A 208 -12.47 3.40 -0.37
C PHE A 208 -13.63 2.41 -0.50
N ASN A 209 -13.34 1.16 -0.90
CA ASN A 209 -14.37 0.12 -1.00
C ASN A 209 -14.98 -0.26 0.37
N ALA A 210 -14.26 -0.02 1.46
CA ALA A 210 -14.75 -0.19 2.81
C ALA A 210 -15.46 1.06 3.37
N GLY A 211 -15.56 2.15 2.60
CA GLY A 211 -16.16 3.42 3.04
C GLY A 211 -15.18 4.34 3.80
N GLY A 212 -13.90 3.99 3.84
CA GLY A 212 -12.82 4.76 4.45
C GLY A 212 -12.02 5.58 3.44
N PHE A 213 -10.90 6.13 3.92
CA PHE A 213 -9.94 6.87 3.08
C PHE A 213 -8.53 6.82 3.65
N ALA A 214 -7.54 7.06 2.79
CA ALA A 214 -6.16 7.29 3.20
C ALA A 214 -5.80 8.78 3.10
N PHE A 215 -4.80 9.18 3.88
CA PHE A 215 -4.33 10.55 3.95
C PHE A 215 -2.82 10.62 4.20
N ALA A 216 -2.20 11.76 3.88
CA ALA A 216 -0.80 11.99 4.18
C ALA A 216 -0.61 12.21 5.70
N TYR A 217 0.10 11.31 6.38
CA TYR A 217 0.26 11.37 7.84
C TYR A 217 1.53 12.14 8.27
N ARG A 218 2.64 12.03 7.52
CA ARG A 218 3.82 12.93 7.56
C ARG A 218 4.66 12.85 6.30
N ARG A 219 5.08 13.99 5.74
CA ARG A 219 6.05 14.16 4.62
C ARG A 219 5.98 13.13 3.47
N GLY A 220 4.85 12.45 3.30
CA GLY A 220 4.65 11.40 2.30
C GLY A 220 5.24 10.02 2.61
N ASP A 221 6.00 9.86 3.70
CA ASP A 221 6.65 8.59 4.07
C ASP A 221 5.71 7.67 4.87
N GLU A 222 4.83 8.27 5.68
CA GLU A 222 3.79 7.57 6.44
C GLU A 222 2.40 7.86 5.84
N ILE A 223 1.58 6.81 5.75
CA ILE A 223 0.22 6.86 5.22
C ILE A 223 -0.75 6.71 6.39
N GLY A 224 -1.61 7.70 6.57
CA GLY A 224 -2.72 7.65 7.50
C GLY A 224 -3.90 6.94 6.86
N LEU A 225 -4.66 6.20 7.65
CA LEU A 225 -5.91 5.58 7.23
C LEU A 225 -7.02 5.91 8.21
N TYR A 226 -8.23 6.02 7.70
CA TYR A 226 -9.43 6.17 8.50
C TYR A 226 -10.55 5.31 7.93
N LEU A 227 -11.23 4.58 8.81
CA LEU A 227 -12.41 3.79 8.49
C LEU A 227 -13.54 4.15 9.47
N PRO A 228 -14.63 4.80 9.03
CA PRO A 228 -15.66 5.32 9.93
C PRO A 228 -16.51 4.23 10.61
N GLU A 229 -16.61 3.06 9.99
CA GLU A 229 -17.48 1.96 10.40
C GLU A 229 -16.79 0.60 10.16
N GLY A 230 -17.13 -0.41 10.95
CA GLY A 230 -16.60 -1.77 10.80
C GLY A 230 -16.05 -2.35 12.10
N GLY A 231 -15.98 -3.67 12.18
CA GLY A 231 -15.38 -4.39 13.30
C GLY A 231 -13.86 -4.56 13.14
N GLU A 232 -13.22 -5.06 14.20
CA GLU A 232 -11.80 -5.42 14.18
C GLU A 232 -11.50 -6.45 13.06
N GLU A 233 -12.38 -7.45 12.88
CA GLU A 233 -12.28 -8.44 11.80
C GLU A 233 -12.26 -7.81 10.40
N ASP A 234 -13.04 -6.74 10.18
CA ASP A 234 -13.08 -6.03 8.89
C ASP A 234 -11.74 -5.34 8.61
N ILE A 235 -11.15 -4.70 9.64
CA ILE A 235 -9.83 -4.08 9.56
C ILE A 235 -8.76 -5.12 9.26
N GLU A 236 -8.77 -6.26 9.95
CA GLU A 236 -7.82 -7.35 9.69
C GLU A 236 -7.92 -7.87 8.26
N VAL A 237 -9.13 -8.01 7.72
CA VAL A 237 -9.35 -8.43 6.33
C VAL A 237 -8.86 -7.36 5.35
N ILE A 238 -9.18 -6.08 5.57
CA ILE A 238 -8.74 -4.96 4.73
C ILE A 238 -7.21 -4.90 4.70
N MET A 239 -6.56 -4.96 5.87
CA MET A 239 -5.11 -4.91 5.99
C MET A 239 -4.42 -6.17 5.46
N GLY A 240 -5.06 -7.33 5.62
CA GLY A 240 -4.63 -8.58 4.98
C GLY A 240 -4.63 -8.47 3.46
N ASN A 241 -5.68 -7.87 2.88
CA ASN A 241 -5.74 -7.60 1.45
C ASN A 241 -4.68 -6.59 1.03
N ILE A 242 -4.56 -5.43 1.69
CA ILE A 242 -3.55 -4.41 1.36
C ILE A 242 -2.14 -5.03 1.33
N ARG A 243 -1.74 -5.77 2.37
CA ARG A 243 -0.43 -6.43 2.43
C ARG A 243 -0.25 -7.46 1.32
N LYS A 244 -1.26 -8.29 1.07
CA LYS A 244 -1.22 -9.30 0.02
C LYS A 244 -0.98 -8.65 -1.35
N TYR A 245 -1.76 -7.63 -1.71
CA TYR A 245 -1.63 -6.98 -3.01
C TYR A 245 -0.36 -6.14 -3.13
N ILE A 246 0.14 -5.54 -2.04
CA ILE A 246 1.46 -4.89 -2.05
C ILE A 246 2.57 -5.94 -2.21
N GLY A 247 2.48 -7.09 -1.54
CA GLY A 247 3.44 -8.20 -1.70
C GLY A 247 3.42 -8.81 -3.10
N ASP A 248 2.29 -8.74 -3.80
CA ASP A 248 2.15 -9.17 -5.19
C ASP A 248 2.72 -8.14 -6.21
N LEU A 249 3.07 -6.93 -5.77
CA LEU A 249 3.80 -5.97 -6.61
C LEU A 249 5.17 -6.52 -6.97
N ASN A 250 5.35 -6.76 -8.26
CA ASN A 250 6.60 -7.26 -8.80
C ASN A 250 7.17 -6.24 -9.78
N TYR A 251 8.45 -5.95 -9.64
CA TYR A 251 9.15 -4.96 -10.45
C TYR A 251 10.43 -5.53 -11.02
N GLU A 252 10.76 -5.11 -12.24
CA GLU A 252 12.10 -5.24 -12.81
C GLU A 252 12.76 -3.88 -12.88
N VAL A 253 14.01 -3.81 -12.41
CA VAL A 253 14.87 -2.63 -12.59
C VAL A 253 15.90 -2.93 -13.67
N PHE A 254 15.94 -2.05 -14.66
CA PHE A 254 16.88 -2.10 -15.78
C PHE A 254 17.68 -0.80 -15.84
N TYR A 255 18.80 -0.81 -16.53
CA TYR A 255 19.59 0.39 -16.77
C TYR A 255 19.84 0.59 -18.26
N ILE A 256 19.89 1.86 -18.66
CA ILE A 256 20.13 2.29 -20.03
C ILE A 256 21.65 2.41 -20.24
N ASN A 257 22.14 1.67 -21.22
CA ASN A 257 23.52 1.69 -21.71
C ASN A 257 23.61 2.57 -22.95
N GLY A 258 24.38 3.65 -22.88
CA GLY A 258 24.61 4.56 -23.99
C GLY A 258 24.45 6.02 -23.60
N GLU A 259 24.04 6.85 -24.56
CA GLU A 259 23.68 8.24 -24.29
C GLU A 259 22.38 8.27 -23.46
N PRO A 260 22.35 9.02 -22.34
CA PRO A 260 21.15 9.13 -21.52
C PRO A 260 20.01 9.80 -22.29
N LEU A 261 18.79 9.39 -21.99
CA LEU A 261 17.59 10.06 -22.45
C LEU A 261 17.47 11.43 -21.74
N THR A 262 17.27 12.48 -22.53
CA THR A 262 17.00 13.84 -22.03
C THR A 262 15.56 13.94 -21.50
N LEU A 263 15.24 15.03 -20.81
CA LEU A 263 13.85 15.30 -20.39
C LEU A 263 12.90 15.33 -21.59
N GLU A 264 13.31 15.97 -22.70
CA GLU A 264 12.51 16.01 -23.93
C GLU A 264 12.32 14.62 -24.55
N ASP A 265 13.32 13.74 -24.46
CA ASP A 265 13.17 12.35 -24.89
C ASP A 265 12.14 11.62 -24.04
N LEU A 266 12.19 11.79 -22.71
CA LEU A 266 11.27 11.15 -21.76
C LEU A 266 9.82 11.62 -21.98
N ASP A 267 9.61 12.92 -22.20
CA ASP A 267 8.28 13.47 -22.51
C ASP A 267 7.72 12.90 -23.82
N ARG A 268 8.58 12.65 -24.82
CA ARG A 268 8.16 12.09 -26.13
C ARG A 268 7.80 10.59 -26.10
N ILE A 269 8.16 9.90 -25.03
CA ILE A 269 7.93 8.45 -24.86
C ILE A 269 7.04 8.12 -23.67
N GLU A 270 6.49 9.14 -23.00
CA GLU A 270 5.64 8.97 -21.83
C GLU A 270 4.46 8.02 -22.12
N ASP A 271 3.85 8.13 -23.31
CA ASP A 271 2.77 7.23 -23.75
C ASP A 271 3.22 5.76 -23.87
N ILE A 272 4.48 5.54 -24.25
CA ILE A 272 5.07 4.21 -24.33
C ILE A 272 5.28 3.68 -22.91
N LEU A 273 5.93 4.48 -22.06
CA LEU A 273 6.20 4.12 -20.67
C LEU A 273 4.90 3.79 -19.90
N GLN A 274 3.84 4.59 -20.08
CA GLN A 274 2.54 4.34 -19.48
C GLN A 274 1.91 3.02 -19.97
N ARG A 275 1.94 2.73 -21.28
CA ARG A 275 1.41 1.46 -21.83
C ARG A 275 2.09 0.23 -21.21
N TYR A 276 3.40 0.31 -21.04
CA TYR A 276 4.19 -0.78 -20.45
C TYR A 276 4.27 -0.74 -18.92
N ASN A 277 3.65 0.24 -18.24
CA ASN A 277 3.72 0.43 -16.78
C ASN A 277 5.18 0.52 -16.30
N ALA A 278 5.95 1.33 -17.01
CA ALA A 278 7.35 1.59 -16.77
C ALA A 278 7.59 3.05 -16.43
N HIS A 279 8.73 3.30 -15.81
CA HIS A 279 9.25 4.63 -15.52
C HIS A 279 10.77 4.63 -15.73
N ILE A 280 11.32 5.73 -16.24
CA ILE A 280 12.76 5.93 -16.40
C ILE A 280 13.14 7.20 -15.67
N ASN A 281 14.14 7.11 -14.80
CA ASN A 281 14.62 8.24 -14.04
C ASN A 281 15.13 9.36 -14.96
N ARG A 282 14.74 10.58 -14.62
CA ARG A 282 15.21 11.82 -15.25
C ARG A 282 16.67 12.10 -14.93
N GLN A 283 17.15 11.65 -13.76
CA GLN A 283 18.52 11.84 -13.31
C GLN A 283 19.32 10.54 -13.28
N LYS A 284 20.64 10.65 -13.46
CA LYS A 284 21.55 9.51 -13.33
C LYS A 284 21.76 9.15 -11.87
N TYR A 285 21.67 7.86 -11.57
CA TYR A 285 22.04 7.30 -10.28
C TYR A 285 23.31 6.47 -10.42
N GLY A 286 24.39 6.85 -9.71
CA GLY A 286 25.68 6.14 -9.82
C GLY A 286 26.29 6.14 -11.24
N GLY A 287 25.97 7.15 -12.06
CA GLY A 287 26.42 7.25 -13.46
C GLY A 287 25.55 6.49 -14.47
N LEU A 288 24.56 5.72 -14.01
CA LEU A 288 23.61 4.98 -14.85
C LEU A 288 22.24 5.67 -14.85
N GLN A 289 21.53 5.63 -15.97
CA GLN A 289 20.12 6.01 -16.00
C GLN A 289 19.28 4.74 -15.81
N LEU A 290 18.55 4.69 -14.71
CA LEU A 290 17.76 3.53 -14.30
C LEU A 290 16.32 3.65 -14.80
N GLY A 291 15.70 2.52 -15.10
CA GLY A 291 14.27 2.40 -15.30
C GLY A 291 13.70 1.25 -14.50
N ILE A 292 12.41 1.34 -14.19
CA ILE A 292 11.62 0.34 -13.48
C ILE A 292 10.40 -0.01 -14.33
N MET A 293 10.00 -1.28 -14.32
CA MET A 293 8.77 -1.75 -14.97
C MET A 293 8.01 -2.69 -14.04
N ARG A 294 6.70 -2.47 -13.90
CA ARG A 294 5.85 -3.42 -13.19
C ARG A 294 5.64 -4.69 -14.03
N ILE A 295 5.93 -5.84 -13.44
CA ILE A 295 5.81 -7.14 -14.09
C ILE A 295 4.33 -7.56 -14.11
N LYS A 296 3.76 -7.74 -15.30
CA LYS A 296 2.40 -8.28 -15.46
C LYS A 296 2.38 -9.78 -15.77
N GLY A 297 3.42 -10.34 -16.38
CA GLY A 297 3.43 -11.75 -16.80
C GLY A 297 4.77 -12.45 -16.61
N GLU A 298 4.88 -13.66 -17.15
CA GLU A 298 6.10 -14.47 -17.04
C GLU A 298 7.17 -14.06 -18.09
N ASN A 299 6.80 -13.34 -19.15
CA ASN A 299 7.67 -12.97 -20.28
C ASN A 299 8.24 -11.55 -20.20
N VAL A 300 8.70 -11.14 -19.02
CA VAL A 300 9.17 -9.77 -18.75
C VAL A 300 10.29 -9.30 -19.69
N ARG A 301 11.20 -10.20 -20.08
CA ARG A 301 12.27 -9.88 -21.02
C ARG A 301 11.75 -9.48 -22.39
N GLU A 302 10.68 -10.12 -22.86
CA GLU A 302 10.08 -9.82 -24.17
C GLU A 302 9.36 -8.47 -24.10
N GLU A 303 8.63 -8.21 -23.02
CA GLU A 303 7.94 -6.93 -22.80
C GLU A 303 8.91 -5.73 -22.75
N ILE A 304 10.00 -5.83 -21.98
CA ILE A 304 11.02 -4.77 -21.94
C ILE A 304 11.71 -4.62 -23.31
N SER A 305 11.99 -5.74 -24.00
CA SER A 305 12.57 -5.68 -25.34
C SER A 305 11.66 -4.98 -26.35
N ALA A 306 10.35 -5.25 -26.29
CA ALA A 306 9.34 -4.61 -27.13
C ALA A 306 9.25 -3.11 -26.82
N MET A 307 9.13 -2.75 -25.53
CA MET A 307 9.11 -1.35 -25.08
C MET A 307 10.35 -0.59 -25.57
N VAL A 308 11.54 -1.14 -25.38
CA VAL A 308 12.78 -0.50 -25.82
C VAL A 308 12.86 -0.42 -27.35
N GLY A 309 12.37 -1.42 -28.07
CA GLY A 309 12.23 -1.36 -29.53
C GLY A 309 11.38 -0.16 -29.97
N GLU A 310 10.22 0.04 -29.36
CA GLU A 310 9.34 1.18 -29.65
C GLU A 310 9.99 2.54 -29.30
N ILE A 311 10.69 2.62 -28.16
CA ILE A 311 11.41 3.84 -27.75
C ILE A 311 12.51 4.20 -28.77
N LYS A 312 13.28 3.20 -29.23
CA LYS A 312 14.33 3.41 -30.25
C LYS A 312 13.76 3.92 -31.55
N GLU A 313 12.66 3.32 -32.01
CA GLU A 313 11.99 3.75 -33.23
C GLU A 313 11.46 5.19 -33.10
N ARG A 314 10.87 5.55 -31.95
CA ARG A 314 10.32 6.88 -31.69
C ARG A 314 11.39 7.97 -31.62
N LEU A 315 12.50 7.68 -30.96
CA LEU A 315 13.55 8.66 -30.70
C LEU A 315 14.64 8.69 -31.79
N GLY A 316 14.77 7.61 -32.58
CA GLY A 316 15.87 7.45 -33.52
C GLY A 316 17.24 7.35 -32.85
N LYS A 317 17.28 6.96 -31.56
CA LYS A 317 18.49 6.85 -30.75
C LYS A 317 18.91 5.41 -30.60
N GLU A 318 20.22 5.15 -30.73
CA GLU A 318 20.79 3.86 -30.36
C GLU A 318 21.21 3.86 -28.89
N PHE A 319 20.54 3.03 -28.10
CA PHE A 319 20.96 2.66 -26.76
C PHE A 319 20.67 1.17 -26.54
N SER A 320 21.23 0.57 -25.50
CA SER A 320 20.87 -0.79 -25.07
C SER A 320 20.37 -0.75 -23.64
N PHE A 321 19.79 -1.85 -23.19
CA PHE A 321 19.38 -2.00 -21.80
C PHE A 321 19.89 -3.33 -21.28
N SER A 322 20.14 -3.35 -19.98
CA SER A 322 20.50 -4.57 -19.27
C SER A 322 19.73 -4.61 -17.95
N PHE A 323 19.41 -5.81 -17.50
CA PHE A 323 18.79 -6.01 -16.20
C PHE A 323 19.78 -5.64 -15.11
N TYR A 324 19.33 -4.77 -14.21
CA TYR A 324 20.12 -4.37 -13.05
C TYR A 324 19.93 -5.40 -11.93
N LEU A 325 18.68 -5.83 -11.67
CA LEU A 325 18.33 -6.76 -10.59
C LEU A 325 17.12 -7.64 -10.96
N GLY A 326 17.35 -8.70 -11.74
CA GLY A 326 16.28 -9.64 -12.17
C GLY A 326 15.73 -10.58 -11.09
N GLU A 327 16.47 -10.76 -9.98
CA GLU A 327 16.08 -11.67 -8.89
C GLU A 327 16.18 -11.02 -7.50
N ALA A 328 16.97 -9.94 -7.35
CA ALA A 328 17.23 -9.35 -6.04
C ALA A 328 16.03 -8.58 -5.45
N ILE A 329 15.09 -8.10 -6.28
CA ILE A 329 13.88 -7.42 -5.79
C ILE A 329 12.95 -8.41 -5.08
N LYS A 330 12.92 -9.69 -5.52
CA LYS A 330 12.11 -10.74 -4.89
C LYS A 330 12.65 -11.21 -3.54
N GLU A 331 13.97 -11.25 -3.36
CA GLU A 331 14.58 -11.76 -2.11
C GLU A 331 14.95 -10.65 -1.10
N VAL A 332 15.06 -9.38 -1.52
CA VAL A 332 15.57 -8.29 -0.65
C VAL A 332 14.60 -7.10 -0.49
N SER A 333 13.59 -6.89 -1.36
CA SER A 333 13.02 -5.52 -1.45
C SER A 333 11.61 -5.36 -2.07
N ALA A 334 10.63 -6.17 -1.69
CA ALA A 334 9.23 -5.68 -1.74
C ALA A 334 9.03 -4.72 -0.54
N PRO A 335 8.50 -3.51 -0.73
CA PRO A 335 8.21 -2.62 0.39
C PRO A 335 7.19 -3.29 1.31
N THR A 336 7.56 -3.52 2.57
CA THR A 336 6.64 -4.06 3.58
C THR A 336 6.00 -2.92 4.36
N LEU A 337 4.85 -3.20 4.98
CA LEU A 337 4.13 -2.20 5.76
C LEU A 337 4.11 -2.58 7.23
N SER A 338 4.65 -1.69 8.05
CA SER A 338 4.46 -1.76 9.50
C SER A 338 3.41 -0.73 9.92
N GLY A 339 2.39 -1.16 10.66
CA GLY A 339 1.22 -0.32 10.93
C GLY A 339 0.65 -0.48 12.32
N GLY A 340 0.04 0.59 12.81
CA GLY A 340 -0.74 0.60 14.04
C GLY A 340 -2.11 1.18 13.77
N ILE A 341 -3.16 0.50 14.24
CA ILE A 341 -4.55 0.89 14.01
C ILE A 341 -5.30 0.82 15.33
N ILE A 342 -6.00 1.91 15.68
CA ILE A 342 -6.68 2.06 16.95
C ILE A 342 -8.14 2.47 16.73
N HIS A 343 -9.03 1.96 17.58
CA HIS A 343 -10.44 2.36 17.59
C HIS A 343 -10.62 3.65 18.39
N LEU A 344 -11.41 4.61 17.89
CA LEU A 344 -11.56 5.91 18.55
C LEU A 344 -12.33 5.80 19.88
N GLU A 345 -13.19 4.79 20.08
CA GLU A 345 -13.88 4.58 21.37
C GLU A 345 -12.93 4.29 22.53
N ASN A 346 -11.70 3.86 22.25
CA ASN A 346 -10.72 3.59 23.31
C ASN A 346 -10.08 4.88 23.85
N LEU A 347 -10.47 6.04 23.35
CA LEU A 347 -9.95 7.34 23.73
C LEU A 347 -10.87 8.01 24.76
N SER A 348 -10.34 8.99 25.49
CA SER A 348 -11.04 9.60 26.63
C SER A 348 -12.38 10.22 26.19
N PRO A 349 -13.52 9.82 26.78
CA PRO A 349 -14.84 10.34 26.41
C PRO A 349 -15.03 11.83 26.77
N ASP A 350 -14.18 12.38 27.65
CA ASP A 350 -14.21 13.79 28.04
C ASP A 350 -13.39 14.71 27.09
N SER A 351 -12.77 14.15 26.04
CA SER A 351 -11.95 14.89 25.07
C SER A 351 -12.80 15.52 23.96
N THR A 352 -12.36 16.66 23.42
CA THR A 352 -13.00 17.23 22.21
C THR A 352 -12.73 16.33 20.99
N PRO A 353 -13.54 16.41 19.92
CA PRO A 353 -13.27 15.68 18.67
C PRO A 353 -11.86 15.90 18.11
N GLU A 354 -11.33 17.12 18.21
CA GLU A 354 -9.96 17.42 17.82
C GLU A 354 -8.93 16.70 18.70
N ASP A 355 -9.17 16.67 20.01
CA ASP A 355 -8.30 15.97 20.95
C ASP A 355 -8.35 14.45 20.74
N ILE A 356 -9.50 13.90 20.32
CA ILE A 356 -9.69 12.49 19.96
C ILE A 356 -8.88 12.18 18.70
N PHE A 357 -9.01 12.97 17.63
CA PHE A 357 -8.23 12.77 16.41
C PHE A 357 -6.72 12.79 16.67
N ASP A 358 -6.24 13.79 17.42
CA ASP A 358 -4.82 13.90 17.75
C ASP A 358 -4.34 12.71 18.58
N GLN A 359 -5.08 12.35 19.63
CA GLN A 359 -4.76 11.16 20.44
C GLN A 359 -4.75 9.88 19.61
N ALA A 360 -5.68 9.74 18.67
CA ALA A 360 -5.78 8.59 17.79
C ALA A 360 -4.53 8.44 16.94
N CYS A 361 -4.11 9.54 16.29
CA CYS A 361 -2.89 9.61 15.51
C CYS A 361 -1.68 9.13 16.33
N TYR A 362 -1.52 9.67 17.54
CA TYR A 362 -0.40 9.31 18.40
C TYR A 362 -0.42 7.84 18.84
N ARG A 363 -1.59 7.33 19.23
CA ARG A 363 -1.75 5.93 19.65
C ARG A 363 -1.49 4.96 18.50
N ALA A 364 -1.95 5.30 17.30
CA ALA A 364 -1.69 4.54 16.09
C ALA A 364 -0.18 4.52 15.77
N GLN A 365 0.53 5.63 15.94
CA GLN A 365 1.98 5.69 15.74
C GLN A 365 2.78 4.90 16.79
N ASP A 366 2.34 4.92 18.06
CA ASP A 366 2.92 4.08 19.11
C ASP A 366 2.73 2.58 18.81
N ALA A 367 1.54 2.21 18.36
CA ALA A 367 1.24 0.84 17.92
C ALA A 367 2.08 0.43 16.70
N GLN A 368 2.26 1.32 15.73
CA GLN A 368 3.13 1.13 14.56
C GLN A 368 4.59 0.92 14.97
N SER A 369 5.09 1.74 15.90
CA SER A 369 6.44 1.60 16.46
C SER A 369 6.63 0.27 17.17
N TYR A 370 5.62 -0.19 17.91
CA TYR A 370 5.63 -1.52 18.51
C TYR A 370 5.60 -2.63 17.44
N ALA A 371 4.80 -2.50 16.39
CA ALA A 371 4.72 -3.46 15.31
C ALA A 371 6.11 -3.74 14.71
N LYS A 372 6.91 -2.68 14.49
CA LYS A 372 8.31 -2.77 14.03
C LYS A 372 9.23 -3.55 14.97
N THR A 373 8.96 -3.55 16.28
CA THR A 373 9.73 -4.35 17.25
C THR A 373 9.42 -5.85 17.16
N GLN A 374 8.24 -6.21 16.66
CA GLN A 374 7.83 -7.61 16.47
C GLN A 374 8.37 -8.21 15.16
N GLY A 375 8.93 -7.38 14.27
CA GLY A 375 9.40 -7.76 12.94
C GLY A 375 8.90 -6.78 11.87
N ARG A 376 9.26 -7.05 10.60
CA ARG A 376 8.74 -6.31 9.44
C ARG A 376 7.37 -6.81 9.03
N ASP A 377 6.64 -6.00 8.27
CA ASP A 377 5.31 -6.35 7.72
C ASP A 377 4.23 -6.65 8.77
N ASN A 378 4.38 -6.06 9.96
CA ASN A 378 3.47 -6.28 11.08
C ASN A 378 2.44 -5.17 11.19
N ILE A 379 1.17 -5.56 11.33
CA ILE A 379 0.07 -4.65 11.66
C ILE A 379 -0.41 -4.98 13.06
N VAL A 380 -0.47 -3.97 13.92
CA VAL A 380 -1.02 -4.07 15.27
C VAL A 380 -2.35 -3.35 15.29
N VAL A 381 -3.43 -4.12 15.46
CA VAL A 381 -4.78 -3.58 15.69
C VAL A 381 -5.04 -3.61 17.19
N GLY A 382 -5.58 -2.51 17.72
CA GLY A 382 -5.99 -2.41 19.12
C GLY A 382 -5.18 -1.42 19.96
N PHE A 383 -5.62 -1.24 21.20
CA PHE A 383 -5.14 -0.19 22.08
C PHE A 383 -4.07 -0.70 23.05
N ARG A 384 -2.91 -0.04 23.07
CA ARG A 384 -1.92 -0.23 24.13
C ARG A 384 -2.13 0.82 25.23
N SER A 385 -2.41 0.35 26.44
CA SER A 385 -2.59 1.19 27.63
C SER A 385 -1.34 1.97 27.99
N GLU A 386 -0.17 1.42 27.70
CA GLU A 386 1.14 2.03 27.92
C GLU A 386 1.38 3.14 26.88
N TYR A 387 1.02 4.37 27.24
CA TYR A 387 1.33 5.57 26.47
C TYR A 387 2.79 5.97 26.75
N ARG A 388 3.61 6.11 25.71
CA ARG A 388 5.04 6.44 25.88
C ARG A 388 5.28 7.94 26.03
N HIS A 389 4.37 8.77 25.51
CA HIS A 389 4.54 10.23 25.55
C HIS A 389 4.04 10.86 26.85
N THR A 390 4.72 11.92 27.29
CA THR A 390 4.29 12.70 28.47
C THR A 390 3.57 13.99 28.05
N HIS A 391 3.80 14.46 26.83
CA HIS A 391 3.26 15.70 26.28
C HIS A 391 2.89 15.51 24.80
N SER A 392 1.82 16.17 24.33
CA SER A 392 1.42 16.10 22.91
C SER A 392 2.34 16.89 21.99
N GLY A 393 3.06 17.90 22.49
CA GLY A 393 3.80 18.88 21.67
C GLY A 393 2.89 19.78 20.82
N ARG A 394 1.56 19.63 20.92
CA ARG A 394 0.56 20.43 20.21
C ARG A 394 0.68 21.89 20.62
N GLY A 395 0.72 22.80 19.65
CA GLY A 395 0.78 24.24 19.89
C GLY A 395 2.16 24.76 20.33
N LEU A 396 3.22 23.94 20.24
CA LEU A 396 4.59 24.44 20.41
C LEU A 396 4.94 25.51 19.38
N ILE A 397 4.39 25.38 18.16
CA ILE A 397 4.45 26.37 17.10
C ILE A 397 3.09 26.54 16.44
N THR A 398 2.83 27.72 15.87
CA THR A 398 1.59 28.03 15.16
C THR A 398 1.58 27.38 13.77
N ASP A 399 0.40 27.10 13.22
CA ASP A 399 0.28 26.54 11.86
C ASP A 399 0.90 27.46 10.79
N ALA A 400 0.80 28.78 10.99
CA ALA A 400 1.46 29.77 10.13
C ALA A 400 2.99 29.63 10.16
N PHE A 401 3.58 29.34 11.32
CA PHE A 401 5.02 29.11 11.44
C PHE A 401 5.42 27.74 10.90
N ARG A 402 4.59 26.71 11.10
CA ARG A 402 4.81 25.38 10.52
C ARG A 402 4.84 25.43 8.99
N SER A 403 3.94 26.17 8.36
CA SER A 403 3.95 26.43 6.91
C SER A 403 5.26 27.10 6.47
N GLN A 404 5.81 28.04 7.24
CA GLN A 404 7.10 28.67 6.93
C GLN A 404 8.27 27.67 7.03
N LEU A 405 8.22 26.75 7.99
CA LEU A 405 9.19 25.66 8.07
C LEU A 405 9.05 24.70 6.89
N ASP A 406 7.82 24.42 6.44
CA ASP A 406 7.55 23.56 5.29
C ASP A 406 8.12 24.18 4.01
N ASP A 407 7.87 25.48 3.78
CA ASP A 407 8.42 26.23 2.64
C ASP A 407 9.96 26.24 2.67
N ALA A 408 10.57 26.44 3.85
CA ALA A 408 12.02 26.48 4.01
C ALA A 408 12.67 25.11 3.70
N ASP A 409 12.02 24.02 4.08
CA ASP A 409 12.49 22.67 3.79
C ASP A 409 12.32 22.33 2.29
N GLU A 410 11.20 22.72 1.66
CA GLU A 410 10.96 22.50 0.23
C GLU A 410 11.96 23.25 -0.65
N ILE A 411 12.28 24.50 -0.30
CA ILE A 411 13.32 25.29 -0.98
C ILE A 411 14.70 24.62 -0.86
N SER A 412 15.00 24.00 0.29
CA SER A 412 16.25 23.26 0.50
C SER A 412 16.34 21.96 -0.31
N GLU A 413 15.20 21.33 -0.64
CA GLU A 413 15.15 20.12 -1.47
C GLU A 413 15.33 20.42 -2.97
N LEU A 414 14.93 21.61 -3.44
CA LEU A 414 14.91 21.98 -4.86
C LEU A 414 16.25 22.47 -5.42
N ASN A 415 17.30 22.65 -4.60
CA ASN A 415 18.58 23.22 -5.03
C ASN A 415 19.78 22.29 -4.75
N PRO A 416 20.14 21.38 -5.69
CA PRO A 416 21.15 20.33 -5.46
C PRO A 416 22.59 20.82 -5.29
N LEU A 417 22.89 22.07 -5.70
CA LEU A 417 24.22 22.67 -5.55
C LEU A 417 24.44 23.34 -4.19
N GLN A 418 23.37 23.47 -3.38
CA GLN A 418 23.40 23.96 -2.00
C GLN A 418 22.97 22.88 -1.00
N SER A 419 22.89 21.62 -1.44
CA SER A 419 22.30 20.51 -0.68
C SER A 419 23.17 20.11 0.53
N SER A 420 22.95 20.83 1.62
CA SER A 420 23.02 20.24 2.94
C SER A 420 21.70 20.62 3.57
N GLU A 421 20.71 19.74 3.41
CA GLU A 421 19.38 19.88 4.00
C GLU A 421 19.53 20.39 5.44
N LEU A 422 18.67 21.32 5.89
CA LEU A 422 18.70 21.86 7.25
C LEU A 422 18.86 20.76 8.31
N THR A 423 18.22 19.60 8.09
CA THR A 423 18.32 18.42 8.93
C THR A 423 19.68 17.69 8.76
N LEU A 424 20.22 17.58 7.54
CA LEU A 424 21.54 16.99 7.26
C LEU A 424 22.71 17.78 7.87
N ARG A 425 22.62 19.12 7.99
CA ARG A 425 23.65 19.93 8.67
C ARG A 425 23.75 19.60 10.17
N ILE A 426 22.62 19.25 10.80
CA ILE A 426 22.59 18.75 12.17
C ILE A 426 23.21 17.33 12.25
N TYR A 427 23.12 16.53 11.18
CA TYR A 427 23.77 15.23 11.08
C TYR A 427 25.30 15.28 10.86
N ASN A 428 25.86 16.35 10.27
CA ASN A 428 27.32 16.54 10.14
C ASN A 428 27.92 17.38 11.30
N GLU A 429 27.73 16.87 12.51
CA GLU A 429 28.06 17.51 13.79
C GLU A 429 29.50 18.10 13.85
N GLN A 430 30.48 17.42 13.25
CA GLN A 430 31.89 17.82 13.33
C GLN A 430 32.19 19.08 12.52
N GLU A 431 31.61 19.18 11.32
CA GLU A 431 31.79 20.33 10.44
C GLU A 431 31.12 21.58 11.03
N PHE A 432 29.88 21.42 11.53
CA PHE A 432 29.16 22.47 12.23
C PHE A 432 29.90 22.96 13.49
N ARG A 433 30.42 22.04 14.31
CA ARG A 433 31.23 22.39 15.50
C ARG A 433 32.45 23.21 15.13
N ASN A 434 33.18 22.83 14.09
CA ASN A 434 34.38 23.55 13.67
C ASN A 434 34.04 25.00 13.27
N ILE A 435 32.97 25.21 12.50
CA ILE A 435 32.51 26.54 12.08
C ILE A 435 32.13 27.41 13.28
N VAL A 436 31.34 26.87 14.21
CA VAL A 436 30.89 27.61 15.41
C VAL A 436 32.07 27.92 16.35
N TYR A 437 33.01 26.99 16.53
CA TYR A 437 34.20 27.23 17.36
C TYR A 437 35.15 28.26 16.76
N GLU A 438 35.28 28.33 15.43
CA GLU A 438 36.06 29.38 14.78
C GLU A 438 35.41 30.76 14.98
N TYR A 439 34.08 30.84 14.91
CA TYR A 439 33.34 32.08 15.14
C TYR A 439 33.43 32.58 16.59
N LEU A 440 33.31 31.70 17.58
CA LEU A 440 33.44 32.05 19.01
C LEU A 440 34.88 32.44 19.41
N ARG A 441 35.87 32.19 18.54
CA ARG A 441 37.28 32.57 18.74
C ARG A 441 37.61 33.98 18.26
N THR A 442 36.67 34.69 17.64
CA THR A 442 36.91 36.09 17.27
C THR A 442 36.79 37.00 18.52
N PRO A 443 37.64 38.03 18.65
CA PRO A 443 37.64 38.91 19.84
C PRO A 443 36.31 39.64 20.09
N GLU A 444 35.49 39.79 19.05
CA GLU A 444 34.19 40.45 19.09
C GLU A 444 33.09 39.57 19.71
N ASN A 445 33.29 38.25 19.69
CA ASN A 445 32.35 37.24 20.18
C ASN A 445 32.85 36.52 21.44
N GLU A 446 33.95 37.04 22.02
CA GLU A 446 34.58 36.51 23.23
C GLU A 446 33.60 36.64 24.41
N GLY A 447 33.00 35.52 24.82
CA GLY A 447 31.99 35.47 25.88
C GLY A 447 30.56 35.12 25.43
N GLY A 448 30.33 34.83 24.14
CA GLY A 448 29.06 34.30 23.67
C GLY A 448 28.69 32.97 24.36
N LEU A 449 27.44 32.85 24.82
CA LEU A 449 26.92 31.61 25.42
C LEU A 449 26.46 30.66 24.31
N LEU A 450 27.21 29.59 24.06
CA LEU A 450 26.74 28.52 23.19
C LEU A 450 25.69 27.69 23.94
N LEU A 451 24.41 27.91 23.65
CA LEU A 451 23.34 27.02 24.09
C LEU A 451 23.43 25.73 23.27
N TRP A 452 24.14 24.76 23.84
CA TRP A 452 24.31 23.44 23.24
C TRP A 452 23.06 22.60 23.49
N VAL A 453 22.15 22.55 22.52
CA VAL A 453 21.22 21.42 22.42
C VAL A 453 22.02 20.30 21.78
N CYS A 454 22.55 19.40 22.61
CA CYS A 454 23.31 18.25 22.13
C CYS A 454 22.39 17.04 22.00
N PRO A 455 21.82 16.72 20.82
CA PRO A 455 21.33 15.38 20.58
C PRO A 455 22.57 14.50 20.36
N ARG A 456 23.26 14.07 21.43
CA ARG A 456 24.45 13.20 21.25
C ARG A 456 24.05 11.96 20.47
N TYR A 457 24.67 11.83 19.31
CA TYR A 457 24.64 10.66 18.44
C TYR A 457 25.73 9.69 18.89
N ASN A 458 25.52 9.05 20.05
CA ASN A 458 26.35 7.94 20.51
C ASN A 458 25.43 6.77 20.89
N GLY A 459 24.65 6.32 19.92
CA GLY A 459 23.68 5.24 20.06
C GLY A 459 22.31 5.71 20.56
N ASN A 460 21.38 5.88 19.62
CA ASN A 460 19.93 5.67 19.74
C ASN A 460 19.03 6.47 20.73
N GLU A 461 19.50 7.34 21.63
CA GLU A 461 18.62 7.82 22.71
C GLU A 461 18.15 9.30 22.67
N GLY A 462 18.89 10.28 22.13
CA GLY A 462 18.59 11.71 22.35
C GLY A 462 17.38 12.33 21.61
N LEU A 463 17.32 12.20 20.28
CA LEU A 463 16.14 12.63 19.51
C LEU A 463 14.95 11.68 19.74
N HIS A 464 15.26 10.41 20.02
CA HIS A 464 14.25 9.47 20.45
C HIS A 464 13.63 9.92 21.78
N GLU A 465 14.39 10.47 22.74
CA GLU A 465 13.85 11.02 23.99
C GLU A 465 12.95 12.23 23.76
N MET A 466 13.27 13.13 22.81
CA MET A 466 12.33 14.20 22.42
C MET A 466 11.06 13.63 21.78
N ASN A 467 11.20 12.67 20.88
CA ASN A 467 10.10 11.94 20.25
C ASN A 467 9.39 10.97 21.21
N THR A 468 9.96 10.65 22.37
CA THR A 468 9.37 9.79 23.41
C THR A 468 8.73 10.66 24.47
N ARG A 469 9.22 11.88 24.73
CA ARG A 469 8.63 12.83 25.69
C ARG A 469 7.50 13.63 25.07
N TYR A 470 7.75 14.19 23.90
CA TYR A 470 6.77 14.83 23.02
C TYR A 470 6.33 13.80 21.98
N THR A 471 5.16 14.00 21.39
CA THR A 471 4.77 13.16 20.23
C THR A 471 5.83 13.29 19.14
N LEU A 472 5.94 12.29 18.28
CA LEU A 472 6.88 12.32 17.16
C LEU A 472 6.72 13.61 16.31
N GLN A 473 5.52 14.20 16.21
CA GLN A 473 5.27 15.42 15.42
C GLN A 473 5.70 16.66 16.19
N GLY A 474 5.42 16.72 17.50
CA GLY A 474 5.94 17.76 18.37
C GLY A 474 7.46 17.73 18.48
N GLY A 475 8.06 16.54 18.48
CA GLY A 475 9.50 16.36 18.42
C GLY A 475 10.09 16.87 17.11
N ASP A 476 9.50 16.50 15.97
CA ASP A 476 9.90 17.02 14.65
C ASP A 476 9.76 18.56 14.58
N ASP A 477 8.65 19.13 15.06
CA ASP A 477 8.44 20.58 15.11
C ASP A 477 9.50 21.30 15.96
N ILE A 478 9.88 20.74 17.12
CA ILE A 478 10.98 21.27 17.96
C ILE A 478 12.30 21.22 17.18
N ILE A 479 12.62 20.08 16.58
CA ILE A 479 13.88 19.87 15.83
C ILE A 479 13.97 20.86 14.67
N ARG A 480 12.90 21.01 13.89
CA ARG A 480 12.82 21.92 12.74
C ARG A 480 12.90 23.39 13.15
N THR A 481 12.22 23.76 14.23
CA THR A 481 12.29 25.12 14.78
C THR A 481 13.71 25.48 15.19
N ILE A 482 14.40 24.56 15.87
CA ILE A 482 15.81 24.73 16.23
C ILE A 482 16.67 24.88 14.97
N ALA A 483 16.48 24.02 13.98
CA ALA A 483 17.22 24.06 12.71
C ALA A 483 17.03 25.40 11.98
N TYR A 484 15.79 25.86 11.82
CA TYR A 484 15.44 27.11 11.14
C TYR A 484 16.04 28.35 11.81
N PHE A 485 16.02 28.42 13.14
CA PHE A 485 16.67 29.52 13.85
C PHE A 485 18.19 29.48 13.74
N LEU A 486 18.81 28.29 13.73
CA LEU A 486 20.25 28.17 13.51
C LEU A 486 20.64 28.63 12.09
N GLU A 487 19.88 28.25 11.07
CA GLU A 487 20.17 28.63 9.69
C GLU A 487 20.00 30.14 9.45
N ASN A 488 18.93 30.74 9.97
CA ASN A 488 18.72 32.19 9.84
C ASN A 488 19.80 33.00 10.56
N ASN A 489 20.26 32.53 11.71
CA ASN A 489 21.41 33.15 12.38
C ASN A 489 22.69 33.00 11.55
N LEU A 490 22.95 31.84 10.93
CA LEU A 490 24.11 31.64 10.04
C LEU A 490 24.05 32.54 8.79
N LYS A 491 22.88 32.71 8.17
CA LYS A 491 22.66 33.61 7.03
C LYS A 491 22.84 35.09 7.43
N ALA A 492 22.34 35.48 8.60
CA ALA A 492 22.50 36.84 9.14
C ALA A 492 23.97 37.18 9.46
N LEU A 493 24.81 36.18 9.66
CA LEU A 493 26.25 36.31 9.88
C LEU A 493 27.08 36.53 8.59
N GLY A 494 26.42 36.66 7.43
CA GLY A 494 27.09 36.98 6.16
C GLY A 494 27.97 35.86 5.60
N MET A 495 27.88 34.66 6.15
CA MET A 495 28.52 33.47 5.61
C MET A 495 27.79 33.08 4.32
N LYS A 496 28.38 33.43 3.18
CA LYS A 496 27.95 32.89 1.89
C LYS A 496 28.39 31.43 1.79
N GLU A 497 27.42 30.61 1.40
CA GLU A 497 27.46 29.22 0.90
C GLU A 497 28.80 28.50 0.84
#